data_AF-A0A925C718-F1
#
_entry.id   AF-A0A925C718-F1
#
_cell.length_a   1.000
_cell.length_b   1.000
_cell.length_c   1.000
_cell.angle_alpha   90.00
_cell.angle_beta   90.00
_cell.angle_gamma   90.00
#
_symmetry.space_group_name_H-M   'P 1'
#
loop_
_entity.id
_entity.type
_entity.pdbx_description
1 polymer ?
#
loop_
_entity_poly.entity_id
_entity_poly.type
_entity_poly.pdbx_seq_one_letter_code
_entity_poly.pdbx_strand_id
1 'polypeptide(L)'
;MSILKIGILVAVVVAVLPADRDQQVALYDRAASAVHWTATFCDRNGPSCEQAGILWAGFVKKAQFGAAMAYELAMKQTGRDTGSAQSRSLIEPTVDLTPRGTLRVEDLEPVWRGSARGGI
;
A
#
# COMPACT_ATOMS: atom_id res chain seq x y z
N MET A 1 -15.66 -3.05 -10.01
CA MET A 1 -15.37 -1.63 -10.33
C MET A 1 -13.88 -1.30 -10.55
N SER A 2 -12.95 -2.25 -10.68
CA SER A 2 -11.54 -1.92 -10.98
C SER A 2 -11.25 -1.79 -12.47
N ILE A 3 -11.90 -2.58 -13.34
CA ILE A 3 -11.65 -2.57 -14.79
C ILE A 3 -11.99 -1.21 -15.41
N LEU A 4 -13.11 -0.60 -15.01
CA LEU A 4 -13.49 0.74 -15.49
C LEU A 4 -12.47 1.81 -15.06
N LYS A 5 -11.94 1.74 -13.83
CA LYS A 5 -10.92 2.68 -13.35
C LYS A 5 -9.60 2.53 -14.11
N ILE A 6 -9.17 1.29 -14.34
CA ILE A 6 -7.97 0.99 -15.13
C ILE A 6 -8.15 1.50 -16.57
N GLY A 7 -9.32 1.26 -17.17
CA GLY A 7 -9.65 1.75 -18.51
C GLY A 7 -9.57 3.28 -18.62
N ILE A 8 -10.11 4.01 -17.63
CA ILE A 8 -10.03 5.48 -17.60
C ILE A 8 -8.57 5.94 -17.51
N LEU A 9 -7.75 5.32 -16.66
CA LEU A 9 -6.33 5.70 -16.53
C LEU A 9 -5.56 5.47 -17.84
N VAL A 10 -5.78 4.32 -18.48
CA VAL A 10 -5.16 4.02 -19.78
C VAL A 10 -5.61 5.03 -20.83
N ALA A 11 -6.90 5.36 -20.88
CA ALA A 11 -7.43 6.34 -21.81
C ALA A 11 -6.79 7.72 -21.61
N VAL A 12 -6.59 8.15 -20.37
CA VAL A 12 -5.89 9.41 -20.05
C VAL A 12 -4.45 9.39 -20.57
N VAL A 13 -3.72 8.29 -20.35
CA VAL A 13 -2.34 8.17 -20.87
C VAL A 13 -2.30 8.27 -22.39
N VAL A 14 -3.21 7.58 -23.07
CA VAL A 14 -3.31 7.61 -24.54
C VAL A 14 -3.68 9.00 -25.04
N ALA A 15 -4.57 9.70 -24.35
CA ALA A 15 -4.99 11.06 -24.73
C ALA A 15 -3.86 12.09 -24.63
N VAL A 16 -2.88 11.89 -23.74
CA VAL A 16 -1.73 12.79 -23.57
C VAL A 16 -0.61 12.49 -24.56
N LEU A 17 -0.59 11.32 -25.20
CA LEU A 17 0.43 10.96 -26.17
C LEU A 17 0.27 11.76 -27.47
N PRO A 18 1.33 12.40 -27.98
CA PRO A 18 1.25 13.21 -29.20
C PRO A 18 1.01 12.33 -30.43
N ALA A 19 0.00 12.69 -31.23
CA ALA A 19 -0.32 12.02 -32.49
C ALA A 19 0.59 12.47 -33.66
N ASP A 20 1.12 13.69 -33.60
CA ASP A 20 1.95 14.28 -34.65
C ASP A 20 3.40 13.79 -34.59
N ARG A 21 3.99 13.52 -35.77
CA ARG A 21 5.35 12.98 -35.88
C ARG A 21 6.42 13.91 -35.32
N ASP A 22 6.31 15.22 -35.54
CA ASP A 22 7.29 16.19 -35.04
C ASP A 22 7.25 16.29 -33.50
N GLN A 23 6.05 16.23 -32.92
CA GLN A 23 5.86 16.23 -31.46
C GLN A 23 6.30 14.90 -30.83
N GLN A 24 6.17 13.78 -31.54
CA GLN A 24 6.73 12.49 -31.10
C GLN A 24 8.25 12.56 -31.01
N VAL A 25 8.94 13.08 -32.02
CA VAL A 25 10.41 13.20 -32.00
C VAL A 25 10.87 14.06 -30.83
N ALA A 26 10.22 15.21 -30.60
CA ALA A 26 10.53 16.07 -29.46
C ALA A 26 10.27 15.40 -28.10
N LEU A 27 9.20 14.62 -27.98
CA LEU A 27 8.91 13.84 -26.78
C LEU A 27 9.93 12.74 -26.55
N TYR A 28 10.35 12.03 -27.61
CA TYR A 28 11.37 11.01 -27.54
C TYR A 28 12.72 11.56 -27.11
N ASP A 29 13.14 12.70 -27.64
CA ASP A 29 14.41 13.34 -27.27
C ASP A 29 14.42 13.78 -25.79
N ARG A 30 13.32 14.35 -25.32
CA ARG A 30 13.12 14.69 -23.89
C ARG A 30 13.08 13.45 -23.01
N ALA A 31 12.42 12.39 -23.45
CA ALA A 31 12.39 11.14 -22.71
C ALA A 31 13.79 10.50 -22.64
N ALA A 32 14.54 10.49 -23.74
CA ALA A 32 15.90 9.96 -23.80
C ALA A 32 16.85 10.73 -22.86
N SER A 33 16.79 12.07 -22.88
CA SER A 33 17.60 12.90 -21.98
C SER A 33 17.22 12.71 -20.50
N ALA A 34 15.92 12.63 -20.19
CA ALA A 34 15.45 12.32 -18.84
C ALA A 34 15.95 10.94 -18.37
N VAL A 35 15.82 9.92 -19.22
CA VAL A 35 16.33 8.56 -18.92
C VAL A 35 17.82 8.60 -18.68
N HIS A 36 18.59 9.26 -19.55
CA HIS A 36 20.04 9.38 -19.40
C HIS A 36 20.41 10.06 -18.08
N TRP A 37 19.73 11.14 -17.70
CA TRP A 37 19.96 11.85 -16.45
C TRP A 37 19.60 11.00 -15.23
N THR A 38 18.53 10.19 -15.31
CA THR A 38 18.16 9.27 -14.22
C THR A 38 19.10 8.09 -14.10
N ALA A 39 19.54 7.51 -15.21
CA ALA A 39 20.44 6.35 -15.23
C ALA A 39 21.80 6.68 -14.61
N THR A 40 22.30 7.90 -14.86
CA THR A 40 23.57 8.40 -14.32
C THR A 40 23.40 9.12 -12.97
N PHE A 41 22.20 9.11 -12.37
CA PHE A 41 21.93 9.88 -11.15
C PHE A 41 22.81 9.42 -9.98
N CYS A 42 22.96 8.11 -9.78
CA CYS A 42 23.74 7.58 -8.67
C CYS A 42 25.24 7.77 -8.84
N ASP A 43 25.73 7.83 -10.09
CA ASP A 43 27.15 8.12 -10.37
C ASP A 43 27.53 9.52 -9.87
N ARG A 44 26.61 10.49 -10.00
CA ARG A 44 26.83 11.88 -9.53
C ARG A 44 26.33 12.16 -8.12
N ASN A 45 25.43 11.36 -7.57
CA ASN A 45 24.80 11.55 -6.26
C ASN A 45 24.86 10.28 -5.39
N GLY A 46 26.04 9.69 -5.26
CA GLY A 46 26.26 8.45 -4.50
C GLY A 46 25.63 8.45 -3.09
N PRO A 47 25.85 9.48 -2.25
CA PRO A 47 25.27 9.51 -0.90
C PRO A 47 23.74 9.47 -0.86
N SER A 48 23.07 10.13 -1.81
CA SER A 48 21.61 10.11 -1.90
C SER A 48 21.08 8.74 -2.31
N CYS A 49 21.76 8.04 -3.21
CA CYS A 49 21.37 6.69 -3.60
C CYS A 49 21.58 5.67 -2.46
N GLU A 50 22.64 5.81 -1.66
CA GLU A 50 22.87 4.96 -0.49
C GLU A 50 21.71 5.10 0.52
N GLN A 51 21.35 6.33 0.87
CA GLN A 51 20.23 6.60 1.77
C GLN A 51 18.89 6.12 1.19
N ALA A 52 18.66 6.35 -0.11
CA ALA A 52 17.47 5.86 -0.79
C ALA A 52 17.40 4.32 -0.79
N GLY A 53 18.53 3.63 -0.94
CA GLY A 53 18.62 2.18 -0.88
C GLY A 53 18.17 1.60 0.46
N ILE A 54 18.57 2.22 1.58
CA ILE A 54 18.14 1.83 2.92
C ILE A 54 16.61 1.93 3.07
N LEU A 55 16.04 3.06 2.63
CA LEU A 55 14.59 3.27 2.69
C LEU A 55 13.84 2.31 1.77
N TRP A 56 14.34 2.12 0.54
CA TRP A 56 13.77 1.22 -0.45
C TRP A 56 13.71 -0.23 0.04
N ALA A 57 14.77 -0.71 0.69
CA ALA A 57 14.79 -2.04 1.29
C ALA A 57 13.64 -2.25 2.30
N GLY A 58 13.34 -1.22 3.12
CA GLY A 58 12.19 -1.24 4.01
C GLY A 58 10.85 -1.30 3.28
N PHE A 59 10.70 -0.55 2.19
CA PHE A 59 9.50 -0.61 1.35
C PHE A 59 9.30 -1.98 0.68
N VAL A 60 10.37 -2.59 0.16
CA VAL A 60 10.33 -3.93 -0.44
C VAL A 60 9.85 -4.97 0.58
N LYS A 61 10.35 -4.92 1.82
CA LYS A 61 9.90 -5.83 2.89
C LYS A 61 8.42 -5.66 3.22
N LYS A 62 7.94 -4.42 3.30
CA LYS A 62 6.51 -4.12 3.50
C LYS A 62 5.65 -4.59 2.33
N ALA A 63 6.13 -4.41 1.10
CA ALA A 63 5.45 -4.88 -0.10
C ALA A 63 5.37 -6.42 -0.15
N GLN A 64 6.45 -7.13 0.21
CA GLN A 64 6.45 -8.59 0.31
C GLN A 64 5.40 -9.09 1.31
N PHE A 65 5.35 -8.49 2.50
CA PHE A 65 4.33 -8.83 3.49
C PHE A 65 2.91 -8.52 2.98
N GLY A 66 2.70 -7.34 2.40
CA GLY A 66 1.40 -6.94 1.86
C GLY A 66 0.92 -7.86 0.73
N ALA A 67 1.81 -8.28 -0.15
CA ALA A 67 1.50 -9.22 -1.23
C ALA A 67 1.15 -10.61 -0.70
N ALA A 68 1.90 -11.13 0.28
CA ALA A 68 1.59 -12.41 0.92
C ALA A 68 0.22 -12.37 1.61
N MET A 69 -0.07 -11.30 2.36
CA MET A 69 -1.37 -11.11 3.01
C MET A 69 -2.53 -11.02 2.00
N ALA A 70 -2.36 -10.25 0.92
CA ALA A 70 -3.38 -10.13 -0.12
C ALA A 70 -3.64 -11.47 -0.83
N TYR A 71 -2.59 -12.25 -1.07
CA TYR A 71 -2.69 -13.58 -1.65
C TYR A 71 -3.41 -14.56 -0.72
N GLU A 72 -3.09 -14.58 0.57
CA GLU A 72 -3.78 -15.42 1.55
C GLU A 72 -5.27 -15.07 1.66
N LEU A 73 -5.62 -13.79 1.65
CA LEU A 73 -7.01 -13.33 1.67
C LEU A 73 -7.76 -13.76 0.41
N ALA A 74 -7.13 -13.61 -0.77
CA ALA A 74 -7.70 -14.06 -2.03
C ALA A 74 -7.96 -15.57 -2.01
N MET A 75 -6.97 -16.37 -1.61
CA MET A 75 -7.10 -17.84 -1.54
C MET A 75 -8.15 -18.29 -0.52
N LYS A 76 -8.24 -17.63 0.65
CA LYS A 76 -9.29 -17.91 1.65
C LYS A 76 -10.69 -17.55 1.15
N GLN A 77 -10.84 -16.53 0.32
CA GLN A 77 -12.12 -16.19 -0.32
C GLN A 77 -12.49 -17.22 -1.39
N THR A 78 -11.54 -17.63 -2.25
CA THR A 78 -11.80 -18.64 -3.30
C THR A 78 -12.16 -20.01 -2.72
N GLY A 79 -11.64 -20.36 -1.53
CA GLY A 79 -12.03 -21.57 -0.80
C GLY A 79 -13.36 -21.47 -0.02
N ARG A 80 -13.95 -20.27 0.12
CA ARG A 80 -15.22 -20.05 0.84
C ARG A 80 -16.43 -20.05 -0.08
N ASP A 81 -16.22 -19.89 -1.39
CA ASP A 81 -17.30 -19.87 -2.39
C ASP A 81 -17.94 -21.24 -2.68
N THR A 82 -17.46 -22.34 -2.05
CA THR A 82 -18.14 -23.65 -2.06
C THR A 82 -19.07 -23.88 -0.87
N GLY A 83 -19.29 -22.90 0.01
CA GLY A 83 -20.08 -23.12 1.21
C GLY A 83 -20.72 -21.87 1.81
N SER A 84 -21.99 -21.68 1.46
CA SER A 84 -22.99 -20.94 2.22
C SER A 84 -22.81 -19.42 2.33
N ALA A 85 -23.74 -18.72 1.68
CA ALA A 85 -24.10 -17.35 2.00
C ALA A 85 -24.64 -17.27 3.44
N GLN A 86 -23.79 -17.05 4.43
CA GLN A 86 -24.24 -16.56 5.73
C GLN A 86 -23.14 -15.84 6.52
N SER A 87 -23.51 -14.63 6.94
CA SER A 87 -22.88 -13.77 7.95
C SER A 87 -21.55 -13.11 7.56
N ARG A 88 -21.66 -11.87 7.06
CA ARG A 88 -20.60 -10.86 7.15
C ARG A 88 -20.40 -10.51 8.64
N SER A 89 -19.58 -11.29 9.35
CA SER A 89 -18.91 -10.77 10.54
C SER A 89 -17.51 -10.32 10.11
N LEU A 90 -17.33 -9.01 10.11
CA LEU A 90 -16.07 -8.34 9.87
C LEU A 90 -15.08 -8.77 10.96
N ILE A 91 -14.03 -9.49 10.55
CA ILE A 91 -12.70 -9.49 11.15
C ILE A 91 -12.74 -9.31 12.67
N GLU A 92 -12.97 -10.39 13.40
CA GLU A 92 -12.63 -10.43 14.82
C GLU A 92 -11.11 -10.65 14.90
N PRO A 93 -10.31 -9.67 15.37
CA PRO A 93 -8.90 -9.91 15.54
C PRO A 93 -8.76 -10.94 16.66
N THR A 94 -8.13 -12.07 16.37
CA THR A 94 -7.76 -13.08 17.37
C THR A 94 -6.60 -12.53 18.20
N VAL A 95 -6.85 -11.48 18.96
CA VAL A 95 -6.01 -11.08 20.07
C VAL A 95 -6.28 -12.12 21.15
N ASP A 96 -5.24 -12.84 21.55
CA ASP A 96 -5.29 -13.69 22.73
C ASP A 96 -5.50 -12.79 23.95
N LEU A 97 -6.76 -12.70 24.40
CA LEU A 97 -7.16 -11.91 25.56
C LEU A 97 -6.84 -12.63 26.88
N THR A 98 -6.14 -13.77 26.84
CA THR A 98 -5.72 -14.47 28.05
C THR A 98 -4.81 -13.55 28.86
N PRO A 99 -5.19 -13.11 30.08
CA PRO A 99 -4.40 -12.14 30.83
C PRO A 99 -3.08 -12.78 31.27
N ARG A 100 -2.00 -12.51 30.53
CA ARG A 100 -0.64 -12.85 30.95
C ARG A 100 -0.05 -11.66 31.69
N GLY A 101 -0.38 -11.52 32.97
CA GLY A 101 0.26 -10.50 33.79
C GLY A 101 -0.39 -10.26 35.15
N THR A 102 0.38 -9.64 36.03
CA THR A 102 -0.02 -9.18 37.38
C THR A 102 -0.92 -7.93 37.35
N LEU A 103 -1.50 -7.62 36.19
CA LEU A 103 -2.30 -6.41 35.98
C LEU A 103 -3.67 -6.59 36.61
N ARG A 104 -4.12 -5.57 37.34
CA ARG A 104 -5.45 -5.55 37.95
C ARG A 104 -6.47 -5.10 36.90
N VAL A 105 -7.74 -5.37 37.16
CA VAL A 105 -8.84 -5.06 36.21
C VAL A 105 -8.87 -3.56 35.89
N GLU A 106 -8.48 -2.72 36.83
CA GLU A 106 -8.47 -1.27 36.70
C GLU A 106 -7.33 -0.77 35.78
N ASP A 107 -6.25 -1.54 35.62
CA ASP A 107 -5.13 -1.21 34.72
C ASP A 107 -5.48 -1.43 33.24
N LEU A 108 -6.56 -2.16 32.97
CA LEU A 108 -7.05 -2.44 31.62
C LEU A 108 -7.92 -1.31 31.06
N GLU A 109 -8.31 -0.35 31.89
CA GLU A 109 -9.07 0.79 31.42
C GLU A 109 -8.15 1.81 30.74
N PRO A 110 -8.39 2.16 29.47
CA PRO A 110 -7.59 3.17 28.79
C PRO A 110 -7.77 4.53 29.45
N VAL A 111 -6.75 4.98 30.20
CA VAL A 111 -6.67 6.29 30.89
C VAL A 111 -7.03 7.47 29.98
N TRP A 112 -6.82 7.35 28.66
CA TRP A 112 -7.15 8.39 27.69
C TRP A 112 -8.65 8.62 27.45
N ARG A 113 -9.56 7.74 27.92
CA ARG A 113 -11.01 7.93 27.72
C ARG A 113 -11.66 9.00 28.60
N GLY A 114 -10.92 9.57 29.56
CA GLY A 114 -11.44 10.56 30.49
C GLY A 114 -12.43 9.95 31.49
N SER A 115 -12.40 10.40 32.74
CA SER A 115 -13.36 9.92 33.75
C SER A 115 -14.78 10.32 33.34
N ALA A 116 -15.66 9.33 33.16
CA ALA A 116 -17.11 9.54 33.07
C ALA A 116 -17.66 9.93 34.46
N ARG A 117 -17.27 11.10 34.96
CA ARG A 117 -17.85 11.74 36.14
C ARG A 117 -18.16 13.18 35.81
N GLY A 118 -19.40 13.43 35.43
CA GLY A 118 -19.94 14.78 35.27
C GLY A 118 -21.34 14.75 34.67
N GLY A 119 -22.36 14.70 35.53
CA GLY A 119 -23.76 14.82 35.13
C GLY A 119 -24.71 14.48 36.28
N ILE A 120 -24.79 15.38 37.26
CA ILE A 120 -25.96 15.54 38.15
C ILE A 120 -27.10 16.14 37.35
#